data_AF-A0A940FMA9-F1
#
_entry.id   AF-A0A940FMA9-F1
#
_cell.length_a   1.000
_cell.length_b   1.000
_cell.length_c   1.000
_cell.angle_alpha   90.00
_cell.angle_beta   90.00
_cell.angle_gamma   90.00
#
_symmetry.space_group_name_H-M   'P 1'
#
loop_
_entity.id
_entity.type
_entity.pdbx_description
1 polymer ?
#
loop_
_entity_poly.entity_id
_entity_poly.type
_entity_poly.pdbx_seq_one_letter_code
_entity_poly.pdbx_strand_id
1 'polypeptide(L)' 'STQPDMIIKFAHFLSDEYKRRGLSDPGVYGEIYVTLNGKRSSLFIDSTVNLAQENNSWKHYNWVLPYKR' A
#
# COMPACT_ATOMS: atom_id res chain seq x y z
N SER A 1 -7.45 6.49 12.80
CA SER A 1 -6.29 6.93 11.99
C SER A 1 -5.90 5.77 11.11
N THR A 2 -6.13 5.85 9.79
CA THR A 2 -5.52 4.93 8.82
C THR A 2 -4.20 5.58 8.42
N GLN A 3 -3.08 4.91 8.71
CA GLN A 3 -1.72 5.41 8.49
C GLN A 3 -1.15 4.79 7.20
N PRO A 4 -1.36 5.40 6.00
CA PRO A 4 -0.91 4.84 4.73
C PRO A 4 0.61 4.73 4.61
N ASP A 5 1.36 5.46 5.44
CA ASP A 5 2.82 5.35 5.53
C ASP A 5 3.26 3.98 6.04
N MET A 6 2.46 3.30 6.87
CA MET A 6 2.77 1.94 7.32
C MET A 6 2.67 0.93 6.16
N ILE A 7 1.75 1.13 5.21
CA ILE A 7 1.60 0.27 4.03
C ILE A 7 2.87 0.34 3.18
N ILE A 8 3.37 1.55 2.91
CA ILE A 8 4.58 1.76 2.11
C ILE A 8 5.81 1.20 2.80
N LYS A 9 6.00 1.49 4.10
CA LYS A 9 7.13 0.96 4.87
C LYS A 9 7.15 -0.57 4.86
N PHE A 10 5.98 -1.20 4.98
CA PHE A 10 5.90 -2.66 4.94
C PHE A 10 6.15 -3.22 3.54
N ALA A 11 5.69 -2.54 2.48
CA ALA A 11 6.00 -2.92 1.10
C ALA A 11 7.51 -2.85 0.81
N HIS A 12 8.21 -1.81 1.27
CA HIS A 12 9.67 -1.72 1.17
C HIS A 12 10.37 -2.83 1.96
N PHE A 13 9.93 -3.10 3.19
CA PHE A 13 10.46 -4.21 3.98
C PHE A 13 10.34 -5.56 3.27
N LEU A 14 9.18 -5.85 2.66
CA LEU A 14 8.97 -7.07 1.89
C LEU A 14 9.88 -7.10 0.66
N SER A 15 9.97 -6.01 -0.10
CA SER A 15 10.84 -5.96 -1.28
C SER A 15 12.30 -6.25 -0.90
N ASP A 16 12.81 -5.63 0.17
CA ASP A 16 14.17 -5.87 0.64
C ASP A 16 14.39 -7.30 1.15
N GLU A 17 13.42 -7.87 1.85
CA GLU A 17 13.51 -9.24 2.34
C GLU A 17 13.59 -10.25 1.20
N TYR A 18 12.77 -10.08 0.15
CA TYR A 18 12.81 -10.97 -1.00
C TYR A 18 14.04 -10.74 -1.89
N LYS A 19 14.59 -9.51 -1.95
CA LYS A 19 15.91 -9.27 -2.55
C LYS A 19 17.00 -10.07 -1.84
N ARG A 20 17.02 -10.09 -0.51
CA ARG A 20 17.99 -10.89 0.28
C ARG A 20 17.86 -12.40 0.03
N ARG A 21 16.66 -12.87 -0.33
CA ARG A 21 16.37 -14.27 -0.69
C ARG A 21 16.73 -14.61 -2.14
N GLY A 22 17.26 -13.66 -2.90
CA GLY A 22 17.74 -13.87 -4.27
C GLY A 22 16.75 -13.47 -5.37
N LEU A 23 15.59 -12.88 -5.03
CA LEU A 23 14.65 -12.38 -6.04
C LEU A 23 15.12 -11.03 -6.59
N SER A 24 15.20 -10.91 -7.90
CA SER A 24 15.56 -9.66 -8.59
C SER A 24 14.34 -8.74 -8.70
N ASP A 25 14.47 -7.51 -8.21
CA ASP A 25 13.43 -6.46 -8.24
C ASP A 25 12.00 -6.89 -7.84
N PRO A 26 11.77 -7.30 -6.57
CA PRO A 26 10.45 -7.74 -6.13
C PRO A 26 9.43 -6.59 -6.13
N GLY A 27 8.33 -6.80 -6.86
CA GLY A 27 7.13 -5.97 -6.77
C GLY A 27 6.23 -6.38 -5.61
N VAL A 28 5.58 -5.40 -4.99
CA VAL A 28 4.62 -5.62 -3.89
C VAL A 28 3.29 -4.96 -4.25
N TYR A 29 2.25 -5.78 -4.32
CA TYR A 29 0.88 -5.40 -4.66
C TYR A 29 -0.05 -5.92 -3.55
N GLY A 30 -1.21 -5.28 -3.36
CA GLY A 30 -2.13 -5.71 -2.32
C GLY A 30 -3.55 -5.18 -2.47
N GLU A 31 -4.52 -6.00 -2.09
CA GLU A 31 -5.90 -5.57 -1.90
C GLU A 31 -6.12 -5.25 -0.42
N ILE A 32 -6.25 -3.97 -0.11
CA ILE A 32 -6.43 -3.51 1.28
C ILE A 32 -7.85 -3.02 1.45
N TYR A 33 -8.55 -3.57 2.43
CA TYR A 33 -9.93 -3.21 2.74
C TYR A 33 -9.99 -2.53 4.11
N VAL A 34 -10.73 -1.43 4.20
CA VAL A 34 -10.93 -0.69 5.45
C VAL A 34 -12.41 -0.43 5.73
N THR A 35 -12.77 -0.52 7.00
CA THR A 35 -14.06 -0.08 7.53
C THR A 35 -13.89 1.31 8.12
N LEU A 36 -14.56 2.31 7.54
CA LEU A 36 -14.55 3.69 8.01
C LEU A 36 -15.89 4.02 8.66
N ASN A 37 -15.87 4.48 9.92
CA ASN A 37 -17.04 4.93 10.67
C ASN A 37 -18.22 3.92 10.65
N GLY A 38 -17.91 2.63 10.79
CA GLY A 38 -18.93 1.57 10.84
C GLY A 38 -19.60 1.26 9.50
N LYS A 39 -19.19 1.90 8.39
CA LYS A 39 -19.65 1.54 7.06
C LYS A 39 -19.06 0.21 6.59
N ARG A 40 -19.70 -0.40 5.59
CA ARG A 40 -19.20 -1.61 4.92
C ARG A 40 -17.74 -1.42 4.50
N SER A 41 -16.94 -2.46 4.75
CA SER A 41 -15.55 -2.50 4.32
C SER A 41 -15.45 -2.28 2.81
N SER A 42 -14.51 -1.43 2.41
CA SER A 42 -14.31 -1.04 1.01
C SER A 42 -12.83 -1.04 0.66
N LEU A 43 -12.54 -1.25 -0.63
CA LEU A 43 -11.17 -1.21 -1.14
C LEU A 43 -10.58 0.18 -0.89
N PHE A 44 -9.40 0.20 -0.28
CA PHE A 44 -8.72 1.40 0.21
C PHE A 44 -7.65 1.92 -0.75
N ILE A 45 -7.01 1.01 -1.49
CA ILE A 45 -5.89 1.32 -2.39
C ILE A 45 -6.11 0.71 -3.76
N ASP A 46 -5.48 1.29 -4.78
CA ASP A 46 -5.38 0.68 -6.10
C ASP A 46 -4.44 -0.53 -6.04
N SER A 47 -5.00 -1.73 -6.19
CA SER A 47 -4.27 -3.00 -6.13
C SER A 47 -3.34 -3.24 -7.32
N THR A 48 -3.42 -2.40 -8.36
CA THR A 48 -2.58 -2.50 -9.56
C THR A 48 -1.24 -1.75 -9.42
N VAL A 49 -1.09 -0.96 -8.35
CA VAL A 49 0.11 -0.15 -8.11
C VAL A 49 1.16 -0.98 -7.36
N ASN A 50 2.41 -0.90 -7.83
CA ASN A 50 3.55 -1.53 -7.18
C ASN A 50 4.04 -0.66 -6.00
N LEU A 51 3.59 -0.98 -4.79
CA LEU A 51 3.92 -0.26 -3.57
C LEU A 51 5.41 -0.30 -3.23
N ALA A 52 6.17 -1.28 -3.75
CA ALA A 52 7.62 -1.35 -3.55
C ALA A 52 8.37 -0.21 -4.28
N GLN A 53 7.77 0.38 -5.30
CA GLN A 53 8.36 1.47 -6.11
C GLN A 53 7.82 2.85 -5.72
N GLU A 54 6.83 2.89 -4.83
CA GLU A 54 6.24 4.14 -4.35
C GLU A 54 7.13 4.81 -3.29
N ASN A 55 7.22 6.13 -3.35
CA ASN A 55 8.02 6.90 -2.41
C ASN A 55 7.26 7.16 -1.12
N ASN A 56 7.88 6.93 0.03
CA ASN A 56 7.33 7.37 1.31
C ASN A 56 7.43 8.90 1.40
N SER A 57 6.29 9.60 1.29
CA SER A 57 6.25 11.05 1.30
C SER A 57 5.09 11.58 2.13
N TRP A 58 5.18 12.84 2.54
CA TRP A 58 4.10 13.54 3.24
C TRP A 58 3.00 14.05 2.29
N LYS A 59 3.16 13.84 0.97
CA LYS A 59 2.17 14.24 -0.03
C LYS A 59 1.03 13.23 -0.09
N HIS A 60 -0.09 13.66 -0.65
CA HIS A 60 -1.18 12.74 -0.96
C HIS A 60 -0.72 11.67 -1.94
N TYR A 61 -1.04 10.42 -1.64
CA TYR A 61 -0.73 9.26 -2.45
C TYR A 61 -1.83 9.07 -3.51
N ASN A 62 -1.44 9.08 -4.79
CA ASN A 62 -2.40 8.93 -5.89
C ASN A 62 -3.06 7.54 -5.96
N TRP A 63 -2.44 6.55 -5.32
CA TRP A 63 -2.93 5.17 -5.26
C TRP A 63 -3.88 4.92 -4.09
N VAL A 64 -4.09 5.90 -3.20
CA VAL A 64 -5.16 5.82 -2.18
C VAL A 64 -6.48 6.19 -2.87
N LEU A 65 -7.44 5.27 -2.82
CA LEU A 65 -8.71 5.46 -3.51
C LEU A 65 -9.54 6.57 -2.85
N PRO A 66 -10.24 7.39 -3.65
CA PRO A 66 -11.10 8.42 -3.09
C PRO A 66 -12.23 7.79 -2.28
N TYR A 67 -12.49 8.37 -1.11
CA TYR A 67 -13.60 7.93 -0.27
C TYR A 67 -14.93 8.23 -0.98
N LYS A 68 -15.66 7.18 -1.36
CA LYS A 68 -17.02 7.28 -1.91
C LYS A 68 -18.00 7.42 -0.73
N ARG A 69 -18.76 8.53 -0.70
CA ARG A 69 -19.74 8.81 0.36
C ARG A 69 -20.95 7.89 0.26
#